data_AF-A0A7C9KV86-F1
#
_entry.id   AF-A0A7C9KV86-F1
#
_cell.length_a   1.000
_cell.length_b   1.000
_cell.length_c   1.000
_cell.angle_alpha   90.00
_cell.angle_beta   90.00
_cell.angle_gamma   90.00
#
_symmetry.space_group_name_H-M   'P 1'
#
loop_
_entity.id
_entity.type
_entity.pdbx_description
1 polymer ?
#
loop_
_entity_poly.entity_id
_entity_poly.type
_entity_poly.pdbx_seq_one_letter_code
_entity_poly.pdbx_strand_id
1 'polypeptide(L)'
;MADAPPDAETASFHRLNDAIRAELAALAAEDAGAIEAATAEKLAALRAVHADVAAGAAPQRALLEQARDLNAEAMLRARAKMLSVEKRLANVQAIAGKPPALTYGRDGRWA
;
A
#
# COMPACT_ATOMS: atom_id res chain seq x y z
N MET A 1 -24.96 18.72 21.33
CA MET A 1 -24.17 17.87 20.41
C MET A 1 -23.65 18.79 19.33
N ALA A 2 -22.36 19.08 19.33
CA ALA A 2 -21.77 20.00 18.36
C ALA A 2 -21.67 19.28 17.01
N ASP A 3 -22.36 19.84 16.02
CA ASP A 3 -22.24 19.46 14.61
C ASP A 3 -20.78 19.71 14.20
N ALA A 4 -20.05 18.65 13.83
CA ALA A 4 -18.75 18.83 13.21
C ALA A 4 -18.97 19.52 11.85
N PRO A 5 -18.14 20.50 11.45
CA PRO A 5 -18.35 21.18 10.17
C PRO A 5 -18.30 20.14 9.04
N PRO A 6 -19.27 20.15 8.10
CA PRO A 6 -19.41 19.13 7.04
C PRO A 6 -18.17 18.99 6.14
N ASP A 7 -17.30 20.00 6.16
CA ASP A 7 -16.05 20.05 5.39
C ASP A 7 -14.95 19.18 6.01
N ALA A 8 -14.94 19.00 7.34
CA ALA A 8 -13.89 18.25 8.03
C ALA A 8 -14.02 16.73 7.80
N GLU A 9 -15.26 16.22 7.79
CA GLU A 9 -15.53 14.81 7.49
C GLU A 9 -15.11 14.48 6.07
N THR A 10 -15.47 15.33 5.11
CA THR A 10 -15.10 15.17 3.70
C THR A 10 -13.57 15.22 3.51
N ALA A 11 -12.87 16.04 4.29
CA ALA A 11 -11.43 16.19 4.20
C ALA A 11 -10.66 14.91 4.54
N SER A 12 -11.11 14.06 5.47
CA SER A 12 -10.38 12.84 5.82
C SER A 12 -10.47 11.76 4.74
N PHE A 13 -11.64 11.60 4.11
CA PHE A 13 -11.82 10.68 2.98
C PHE A 13 -11.01 11.12 1.75
N HIS A 14 -10.96 12.42 1.45
CA HIS A 14 -10.09 12.95 0.38
C HIS A 14 -8.61 12.73 0.70
N ARG A 15 -8.19 13.04 1.94
CA ARG A 15 -6.81 12.82 2.37
C ARG A 15 -6.39 11.35 2.25
N LEU A 16 -7.28 10.40 2.52
CA LEU A 16 -6.99 8.97 2.31
C LEU A 16 -6.72 8.66 0.83
N ASN A 17 -7.55 9.15 -0.08
CA ASN A 17 -7.33 8.98 -1.51
C ASN A 17 -6.01 9.62 -1.98
N ASP A 18 -5.70 10.81 -1.49
CA ASP A 18 -4.45 11.50 -1.83
C ASP A 18 -3.22 10.75 -1.31
N ALA A 19 -3.28 10.22 -0.09
CA ALA A 19 -2.20 9.41 0.47
C ALA A 19 -1.95 8.12 -0.32
N ILE A 20 -3.00 7.45 -0.79
CA ILE A 20 -2.85 6.24 -1.63
C ILE A 20 -2.27 6.61 -3.00
N ARG A 21 -2.65 7.76 -3.58
CA ARG A 21 -2.04 8.26 -4.83
C ARG A 21 -0.56 8.61 -4.67
N ALA A 22 -0.18 9.20 -3.54
CA ALA A 22 1.21 9.47 -3.22
C ALA A 22 2.03 8.17 -3.13
N GLU A 23 1.47 7.13 -2.50
CA GLU A 23 2.11 5.79 -2.46
C GLU A 23 2.26 5.19 -3.86
N LEU A 24 1.25 5.30 -4.73
CA LEU A 24 1.34 4.86 -6.13
C LEU A 24 2.44 5.59 -6.91
N ALA A 25 2.62 6.89 -6.66
CA ALA A 25 3.70 7.68 -7.24
C ALA A 25 5.07 7.26 -6.72
N ALA A 26 5.20 7.01 -5.41
CA ALA A 26 6.43 6.52 -4.80
C ALA A 26 6.82 5.12 -5.33
N LEU A 27 5.85 4.20 -5.46
CA LEU A 27 6.04 2.88 -6.07
C LEU A 27 6.47 2.98 -7.54
N ALA A 28 5.98 3.97 -8.28
CA ALA A 28 6.39 4.22 -9.65
C ALA A 28 7.83 4.78 -9.73
N ALA A 29 8.22 5.62 -8.78
CA ALA A 29 9.57 6.19 -8.67
C ALA A 29 10.62 5.19 -8.13
N GLU A 30 10.21 4.04 -7.58
CA GLU A 30 11.08 3.05 -6.93
C GLU A 30 11.91 3.63 -5.77
N ASP A 31 11.42 4.70 -5.13
CA ASP A 31 12.07 5.34 -3.99
C ASP A 31 11.57 4.71 -2.68
N ALA A 32 12.43 3.94 -2.03
CA ALA A 32 12.11 3.26 -0.78
C ALA A 32 11.74 4.24 0.35
N GLY A 33 12.45 5.37 0.46
CA GLY A 33 12.16 6.37 1.49
C GLY A 33 10.81 7.04 1.26
N ALA A 34 10.49 7.35 -0.01
CA ALA A 34 9.18 7.89 -0.37
C ALA A 34 8.05 6.87 -0.14
N ILE A 35 8.30 5.58 -0.39
CA ILE A 35 7.31 4.50 -0.12
C ILE A 35 7.02 4.40 1.38
N GLU A 36 8.05 4.43 2.23
CA GLU A 36 7.88 4.40 3.69
C GLU A 36 7.10 5.62 4.20
N ALA A 37 7.48 6.83 3.74
CA ALA A 37 6.78 8.06 4.10
C ALA A 37 5.30 8.04 3.67
N ALA A 38 5.03 7.66 2.42
CA ALA A 38 3.66 7.57 1.91
C ALA A 38 2.84 6.49 2.62
N THR A 39 3.46 5.37 3.02
CA THR A 39 2.81 4.33 3.82
C THR A 39 2.41 4.86 5.19
N ALA A 40 3.29 5.60 5.87
CA ALA A 40 3.00 6.21 7.16
C ALA A 40 1.85 7.22 7.07
N GLU A 41 1.83 8.03 6.01
CA GLU A 41 0.78 9.00 5.72
C GLU A 41 -0.56 8.31 5.42
N LYS A 42 -0.57 7.25 4.61
CA LYS A 42 -1.77 6.43 4.34
C LYS A 42 -2.35 5.85 5.63
N LEU A 43 -1.49 5.32 6.51
CA LEU A 43 -1.93 4.81 7.82
C LEU A 43 -2.51 5.90 8.71
N ALA A 44 -1.93 7.11 8.70
CA ALA A 44 -2.46 8.25 9.43
C ALA A 44 -3.82 8.69 8.88
N ALA A 45 -3.98 8.78 7.56
CA ALA A 45 -5.24 9.12 6.91
C ALA A 45 -6.34 8.08 7.19
N LEU A 46 -5.99 6.79 7.16
CA LEU A 46 -6.93 5.72 7.48
C LEU A 46 -7.40 5.80 8.94
N ARG A 47 -6.49 6.08 9.89
CA ARG A 47 -6.88 6.31 11.30
C ARG A 47 -7.81 7.52 11.45
N ALA A 48 -7.59 8.59 10.69
CA ALA A 48 -8.46 9.76 10.71
C ALA A 48 -9.88 9.41 10.22
N VAL A 49 -9.99 8.72 9.08
CA VAL A 49 -11.29 8.23 8.57
C VAL A 49 -12.01 7.35 9.61
N HIS A 50 -11.29 6.42 10.24
CA HIS A 50 -11.86 5.58 11.30
C HIS A 50 -12.36 6.40 12.50
N ALA A 51 -11.60 7.42 12.92
CA ALA A 51 -11.98 8.29 14.02
C ALA A 51 -13.24 9.11 13.69
N ASP A 52 -13.31 9.66 12.48
CA ASP A 52 -14.47 10.44 12.04
C ASP A 52 -15.73 9.58 11.97
N VAL A 53 -15.64 8.37 11.38
CA VAL A 53 -16.76 7.43 11.34
C VAL A 53 -17.20 7.02 12.75
N ALA A 54 -16.25 6.79 13.67
CA ALA A 54 -16.57 6.50 15.07
C ALA A 54 -17.20 7.70 15.80
N ALA A 55 -16.89 8.92 15.39
CA ALA A 55 -17.50 10.15 15.90
C ALA A 55 -18.89 10.44 15.32
N GLY A 56 -19.35 9.63 14.36
CA GLY A 56 -20.68 9.73 13.76
C GLY A 56 -20.71 10.30 12.34
N ALA A 57 -19.56 10.57 11.73
CA ALA A 57 -19.48 11.02 10.35
C ALA A 57 -20.08 9.99 9.40
N ALA A 58 -20.86 10.47 8.42
CA ALA A 58 -21.49 9.59 7.44
C ALA A 58 -20.41 9.02 6.49
N PRO A 59 -20.33 7.68 6.30
CA PRO A 59 -19.35 7.09 5.39
C PRO A 59 -19.54 7.58 3.95
N GLN A 60 -18.51 8.20 3.37
CA GLN A 60 -18.55 8.64 1.98
C GLN A 60 -18.23 7.48 1.03
N ARG A 61 -19.27 6.72 0.70
CA ARG A 61 -19.15 5.46 -0.04
C ARG A 61 -18.37 5.58 -1.35
N ALA A 62 -18.61 6.62 -2.16
CA ALA A 62 -17.90 6.80 -3.42
C ALA A 62 -16.38 7.00 -3.23
N LEU A 63 -15.99 7.77 -2.21
CA LEU A 63 -14.57 8.00 -1.88
C LEU A 63 -13.92 6.75 -1.28
N LEU A 64 -14.65 5.94 -0.51
CA LEU A 64 -14.17 4.66 0.02
C LEU A 64 -14.01 3.60 -1.07
N GLU A 65 -14.93 3.55 -2.03
CA GLU A 65 -14.82 2.68 -3.21
C GLU A 65 -13.58 3.08 -4.05
N GLN A 66 -13.38 4.39 -4.27
CA GLN A 66 -12.18 4.89 -4.92
C GLN A 66 -10.89 4.51 -4.16
N ALA A 67 -10.87 4.68 -2.84
CA ALA A 67 -9.72 4.32 -2.01
C ALA A 67 -9.41 2.82 -2.08
N ARG A 68 -10.45 1.98 -2.09
CA ARG A 68 -10.32 0.52 -2.26
C ARG A 68 -9.68 0.18 -3.61
N ASP A 69 -10.16 0.79 -4.68
CA ASP A 69 -9.68 0.48 -6.03
C ASP A 69 -8.23 0.96 -6.23
N LEU A 70 -7.89 2.16 -5.73
CA LEU A 70 -6.51 2.67 -5.72
C LEU A 70 -5.57 1.79 -4.87
N ASN A 71 -6.02 1.30 -3.71
CA ASN A 71 -5.21 0.42 -2.88
C ASN A 71 -5.01 -0.96 -3.50
N ALA A 72 -6.01 -1.48 -4.22
CA ALA A 72 -5.87 -2.71 -5.00
C ALA A 72 -4.81 -2.55 -6.10
N GLU A 73 -4.79 -1.40 -6.78
CA GLU A 73 -3.73 -1.07 -7.75
C GLU A 73 -2.35 -1.01 -7.09
N ALA A 74 -2.23 -0.32 -5.95
CA ALA A 74 -0.96 -0.19 -5.23
C ALA A 74 -0.41 -1.56 -4.82
N MET A 75 -1.27 -2.45 -4.30
CA MET A 75 -0.91 -3.83 -3.97
C MET A 75 -0.40 -4.60 -5.21
N LEU A 76 -1.07 -4.50 -6.35
CA LEU A 76 -0.64 -5.18 -7.58
C LEU A 76 0.73 -4.67 -8.05
N ARG A 77 0.97 -3.35 -7.99
CA ARG A 77 2.27 -2.75 -8.34
C ARG A 77 3.37 -3.22 -7.38
N ALA A 78 3.12 -3.21 -6.08
CA ALA A 78 4.08 -3.70 -5.09
C ALA A 78 4.45 -5.18 -5.33
N ARG A 79 3.47 -6.04 -5.60
CA ARG A 79 3.71 -7.46 -5.95
C ARG A 79 4.55 -7.62 -7.21
N ALA A 80 4.22 -6.88 -8.27
CA ALA A 80 5.02 -6.89 -9.50
C ALA A 80 6.47 -6.46 -9.26
N LYS A 81 6.70 -5.45 -8.41
CA LYS A 81 8.04 -5.01 -8.02
C LYS A 81 8.79 -6.08 -7.22
N MET A 82 8.15 -6.72 -6.25
CA MET A 82 8.77 -7.82 -5.48
C MET A 82 9.21 -8.97 -6.40
N LEU A 83 8.34 -9.40 -7.32
CA LEU A 83 8.69 -10.44 -8.31
C LEU A 83 9.89 -10.03 -9.19
N SER A 84 9.98 -8.74 -9.55
CA SER A 84 11.13 -8.21 -10.30
C SER A 84 12.41 -8.22 -9.46
N VAL A 85 12.33 -7.89 -8.18
CA VAL A 85 13.47 -7.92 -7.25
C VAL A 85 13.94 -9.36 -7.02
N GLU A 86 13.03 -10.31 -6.80
CA GLU A 86 13.34 -11.74 -6.66
C GLU A 86 14.09 -12.27 -7.89
N LYS A 87 13.61 -11.96 -9.10
CA LYS A 87 14.29 -12.34 -10.35
C LYS A 87 15.69 -11.75 -10.45
N ARG A 88 15.86 -10.46 -10.14
CA ARG A 88 17.16 -9.79 -10.14
C ARG A 88 18.12 -10.41 -9.12
N LEU A 89 17.62 -10.71 -7.92
CA LEU A 89 18.40 -11.36 -6.86
C LEU A 89 18.84 -12.77 -7.26
N ALA A 90 17.94 -13.58 -7.85
CA ALA A 90 18.27 -14.92 -8.34
C ALA A 90 19.39 -14.88 -9.40
N ASN A 91 19.34 -13.91 -10.33
CA ASN A 91 20.39 -13.72 -11.33
C ASN A 91 21.74 -13.37 -10.69
N VAL A 92 21.75 -12.46 -9.70
CA VAL A 92 22.99 -12.09 -8.98
C VAL A 92 23.55 -13.29 -8.22
N GLN A 93 22.70 -14.10 -7.57
CA GLN A 93 23.13 -15.32 -6.88
C GLN A 93 23.78 -16.33 -7.82
N ALA A 94 23.19 -16.54 -9.01
CA ALA A 94 23.74 -17.41 -10.04
C ALA A 94 25.13 -16.95 -10.52
N ILE A 95 25.30 -15.65 -10.76
CA ILE A 95 26.59 -15.05 -11.15
C ILE A 95 27.63 -15.19 -10.04
N ALA A 96 27.22 -15.02 -8.79
CA ALA A 96 28.09 -15.15 -7.62
C ALA A 96 28.50 -16.60 -7.30
N GLY A 97 28.05 -17.59 -8.09
CA GLY A 97 28.32 -19.01 -7.86
C GLY A 97 27.64 -19.56 -6.60
N LYS A 98 26.66 -18.83 -6.05
CA LYS A 98 25.90 -19.28 -4.88
C LYS A 98 24.84 -20.29 -5.35
N PRO A 99 24.74 -21.47 -4.73
CA PRO A 99 23.68 -22.41 -5.09
C PRO A 99 22.30 -21.77 -4.85
N PRO A 100 21.29 -22.10 -5.66
CA PRO A 100 19.93 -21.60 -5.46
C PRO A 100 19.48 -21.94 -4.03
N ALA A 101 18.72 -21.03 -3.42
CA ALA A 101 18.13 -21.29 -2.10
C ALA A 101 17.24 -22.52 -2.21
N LEU A 102 17.58 -23.60 -1.49
CA LEU A 102 16.80 -24.82 -1.46
C LEU A 102 15.39 -24.48 -0.99
N THR A 103 14.41 -24.69 -1.86
CA THR A 103 13.01 -24.50 -1.49
C THR A 103 12.44 -25.85 -1.07
N TYR A 104 11.82 -25.89 0.12
CA TYR A 104 11.07 -27.07 0.53
C TYR A 104 9.78 -27.10 -0.29
N GLY A 105 9.75 -27.94 -1.33
CA GLY A 105 8.57 -28.11 -2.17
C GLY A 105 7.39 -28.65 -1.36
N ARG A 106 6.18 -28.31 -1.79
CA ARG A 106 4.92 -28.80 -1.19
C ARG A 106 4.82 -30.34 -1.18
N ASP A 107 5.63 -31.01 -2.00
CA ASP A 107 5.74 -32.46 -2.14
C ASP A 107 6.80 -33.09 -1.21
N GLY A 108 7.36 -32.30 -0.28
CA GLY A 108 8.34 -32.77 0.70
C GLY A 108 9.74 -33.01 0.15
N ARG A 109 10.06 -32.43 -1.01
CA ARG A 109 11.37 -32.58 -1.67
C ARG A 109 12.09 -31.24 -1.75
N TRP A 110 13.41 -31.29 -1.59
CA TRP A 110 14.30 -30.16 -1.84
C TRP A 110 14.41 -29.95 -3.36
N ALA A 111 14.11 -28.75 -3.83
CA ALA A 111 14.38 -28.28 -5.19
C ALA A 111 15.44 -27.18 -5.17
#